data_AF-A0A2V8FBK9-F1
#
_entry.id   AF-A0A2V8FBK9-F1
#
_cell.length_a   1.000
_cell.length_b   1.000
_cell.length_c   1.000
_cell.angle_alpha   90.00
_cell.angle_beta   90.00
_cell.angle_gamma   90.00
#
_symmetry.space_group_name_H-M   'P 1'
#
loop_
_entity.id
_entity.type
_entity.pdbx_description
1 polymer ?
#
loop_
_entity_poly.entity_id
_entity_poly.type
_entity_poly.pdbx_seq_one_letter_code
_entity_poly.pdbx_strand_id
1 'polypeptide(L)'
;MLRWNENFTSPIVGDASFVAEHRQVGKFGDARPHGYGLGLFVGTHNGLREVYHSGSTAGYSAFLTRFPDQRVSVAVLCNATSAQATQYAHAVADLYLGDLLEPAEPAATHTLTSVEINRVAGLYRFDTTGRPVTIAREKDGLRAGRAALLPQSALRFLTSGRPVWELDARGMRVADEFGTVEEYRVLLR
;
A
#
# COMPACT_ATOMS: atom_id res chain seq x y z
N MET A 1 3.39 -23.07 3.40
CA MET A 1 2.69 -21.80 3.08
C MET A 1 1.24 -22.03 2.69
N LEU A 2 0.92 -22.68 1.56
CA LEU A 2 -0.50 -22.80 1.15
C LEU A 2 -1.37 -23.65 2.11
N ARG A 3 -0.85 -24.76 2.66
CA ARG A 3 -1.55 -25.51 3.73
C ARG A 3 -1.85 -24.66 4.98
N TRP A 4 -0.98 -23.68 5.27
CA TRP A 4 -1.19 -22.75 6.38
C TRP A 4 -2.30 -21.75 6.06
N ASN A 5 -2.36 -21.22 4.84
CA ASN A 5 -3.51 -20.40 4.43
C ASN A 5 -4.83 -21.19 4.43
N GLU A 6 -4.79 -22.46 4.04
CA GLU A 6 -5.97 -23.35 4.10
C GLU A 6 -6.45 -23.55 5.54
N ASN A 7 -5.56 -23.53 6.54
CA ASN A 7 -5.96 -23.57 7.95
C ASN A 7 -6.91 -22.42 8.34
N PHE A 8 -6.81 -21.27 7.69
CA PHE A 8 -7.75 -20.17 7.95
C PHE A 8 -9.10 -20.36 7.27
N THR A 9 -9.24 -21.29 6.32
CA THR A 9 -10.51 -21.67 5.70
C THR A 9 -11.12 -22.87 6.42
N SER A 10 -10.30 -23.88 6.69
CA SER A 10 -10.65 -25.17 7.29
C SER A 10 -9.69 -25.46 8.46
N PRO A 11 -9.95 -24.92 9.67
CA PRO A 11 -8.99 -24.96 10.77
C PRO A 11 -8.69 -26.37 11.27
N ILE A 12 -7.40 -26.69 11.30
CA ILE A 12 -6.80 -27.88 11.93
C ILE A 12 -5.96 -27.46 13.14
N VAL A 13 -5.29 -26.30 13.05
CA VAL A 13 -4.57 -25.62 14.12
C VAL A 13 -5.40 -24.45 14.63
N GLY A 14 -5.72 -24.47 15.93
CA GLY A 14 -6.69 -23.56 16.52
C GLY A 14 -8.13 -23.92 16.15
N ASP A 15 -9.08 -23.15 16.66
CA ASP A 15 -10.51 -23.28 16.36
C ASP A 15 -11.02 -22.08 15.53
N ALA A 16 -12.34 -22.02 15.33
CA ALA A 16 -12.95 -20.88 14.65
C ALA A 16 -12.68 -19.55 15.37
N SER A 17 -12.58 -19.56 16.70
CA SER A 17 -12.28 -18.39 17.52
C SER A 17 -10.86 -17.89 17.25
N PHE A 18 -9.88 -18.79 17.22
CA PHE A 18 -8.50 -18.48 16.85
C PHE A 18 -8.39 -17.84 15.47
N VAL A 19 -9.09 -18.41 14.48
CA VAL A 19 -9.14 -17.86 13.12
C VAL A 19 -9.83 -16.50 13.07
N ALA A 20 -10.90 -16.30 13.86
CA ALA A 20 -11.60 -15.03 13.95
C ALA A 20 -10.72 -13.94 14.56
N GLU A 21 -9.98 -14.25 15.61
CA GLU A 21 -9.07 -13.32 16.29
C GLU A 21 -7.94 -12.86 15.36
N HIS A 22 -7.35 -13.77 14.58
CA HIS A 22 -6.31 -13.42 13.60
C HIS A 22 -6.82 -12.57 12.43
N ARG A 23 -8.14 -12.52 12.21
CA ARG A 23 -8.77 -11.66 11.21
C ARG A 23 -9.23 -10.34 11.79
N GLN A 24 -9.21 -10.18 13.11
CA GLN A 24 -9.62 -8.95 13.77
C GLN A 24 -8.48 -7.93 13.68
N VAL A 25 -8.70 -6.90 12.88
CA VAL A 25 -7.78 -5.77 12.80
C VAL A 25 -7.78 -4.97 14.09
N GLY A 26 -6.59 -4.51 14.49
CA GLY A 26 -6.45 -3.55 15.57
C GLY A 26 -7.07 -2.20 15.21
N LYS A 27 -7.29 -1.39 16.24
CA LYS A 27 -7.87 -0.05 16.14
C LYS A 27 -6.92 0.97 16.75
N PHE A 28 -6.86 2.15 16.14
CA PHE A 28 -6.23 3.33 16.73
C PHE A 28 -7.01 3.82 17.97
N GLY A 29 -6.43 4.77 18.71
CA GLY A 29 -7.06 5.34 19.91
C GLY A 29 -8.39 6.06 19.65
N ASP A 30 -8.67 6.42 18.39
CA ASP A 30 -9.94 7.00 17.92
C ASP A 30 -10.88 5.96 17.31
N ALA A 31 -10.64 4.66 17.58
CA ALA A 31 -11.41 3.50 17.14
C ALA A 31 -11.39 3.17 15.64
N ARG A 32 -10.64 3.92 14.81
CA ARG A 32 -10.47 3.58 13.38
C ARG A 32 -9.61 2.33 13.21
N PRO A 33 -9.95 1.41 12.29
CA PRO A 33 -9.14 0.22 12.02
C PRO A 33 -7.86 0.60 11.28
N HIS A 34 -6.75 -0.10 11.54
CA HIS A 34 -5.45 0.18 10.89
C HIS A 34 -4.93 -0.96 9.98
N GLY A 35 -5.82 -1.86 9.58
CA GLY A 35 -5.51 -2.88 8.57
C GLY A 35 -4.51 -3.97 8.99
N TYR A 36 -4.24 -4.13 10.28
CA TYR A 36 -3.31 -5.16 10.75
C TYR A 36 -3.83 -5.84 12.02
N GLY A 37 -3.74 -7.16 12.09
CA GLY A 37 -4.19 -7.98 13.22
C GLY A 37 -3.32 -9.23 13.38
N LEU A 38 -2.80 -9.46 14.59
CA LEU A 38 -2.03 -10.66 14.99
C LEU A 38 -1.07 -11.22 13.91
N GLY A 39 -0.26 -10.36 13.29
CA GLY A 39 0.74 -10.80 12.31
C GLY A 39 0.27 -10.83 10.85
N LEU A 40 -0.93 -10.33 10.55
CA LEU A 40 -1.49 -10.30 9.20
C LEU A 40 -1.97 -8.89 8.85
N PHE A 41 -1.67 -8.47 7.63
CA PHE A 41 -2.32 -7.32 7.00
C PHE A 41 -3.69 -7.76 6.46
N VAL A 42 -4.68 -6.89 6.60
CA VAL A 42 -6.03 -7.03 6.07
C VAL A 42 -6.35 -5.73 5.33
N GLY A 43 -6.44 -5.81 4.02
CA GLY A 43 -6.65 -4.66 3.14
C GLY A 43 -7.37 -5.08 1.86
N THR A 44 -7.09 -4.35 0.79
CA THR A 44 -7.63 -4.66 -0.54
C THR A 44 -6.54 -4.71 -1.60
N HIS A 45 -6.74 -5.56 -2.59
CA HIS A 45 -5.97 -5.57 -3.83
C HIS A 45 -6.94 -5.48 -5.01
N ASN A 46 -6.91 -4.35 -5.70
CA ASN A 46 -7.83 -4.02 -6.81
C ASN A 46 -9.30 -4.31 -6.48
N GLY A 47 -9.75 -3.84 -5.31
CA GLY A 47 -11.14 -3.99 -4.85
C GLY A 47 -11.46 -5.33 -4.18
N LEU A 48 -10.58 -6.33 -4.27
CA LEU A 48 -10.78 -7.61 -3.60
C LEU A 48 -10.15 -7.61 -2.21
N ARG A 49 -10.87 -8.17 -1.24
CA ARG A 49 -10.37 -8.31 0.13
C ARG A 49 -9.16 -9.23 0.17
N GLU A 50 -8.05 -8.71 0.68
CA GLU A 50 -6.78 -9.41 0.77
C GLU A 50 -6.35 -9.56 2.24
N VAL A 51 -5.85 -10.76 2.59
CA VAL A 51 -5.15 -11.00 3.86
C VAL A 51 -3.77 -11.54 3.54
N TYR A 52 -2.72 -10.84 4.00
CA TYR A 52 -1.37 -11.12 3.54
C TYR A 52 -0.28 -10.78 4.56
N HIS A 53 0.93 -11.24 4.28
CA HIS A 53 2.14 -10.74 4.90
C HIS A 53 3.36 -10.91 3.98
N SER A 54 4.25 -9.92 3.99
CA SER A 54 5.54 -9.97 3.30
C SER A 54 6.67 -10.36 4.26
N GLY A 55 7.76 -10.92 3.75
CA GLY A 55 8.97 -11.16 4.54
C GLY A 55 10.20 -10.95 3.69
N SER A 56 11.27 -10.43 4.29
CA SER A 56 12.56 -10.30 3.63
C SER A 56 13.69 -10.43 4.64
N THR A 57 14.71 -11.20 4.31
CA THR A 57 15.94 -11.34 5.11
C THR A 57 17.10 -11.85 4.26
N ALA A 58 18.29 -11.25 4.40
CA ALA A 58 19.55 -11.75 3.84
C ALA A 58 19.49 -12.32 2.40
N GLY A 59 18.82 -11.60 1.47
CA GLY A 59 18.69 -12.03 0.07
C GLY A 59 17.52 -12.97 -0.25
N TYR A 60 16.74 -13.35 0.77
CA TYR A 60 15.45 -14.02 0.62
C TYR A 60 14.31 -13.02 0.72
N SER A 61 13.28 -13.23 -0.10
CA SER A 61 12.04 -12.46 -0.09
C SER A 61 10.87 -13.40 -0.22
N ALA A 62 9.79 -13.13 0.51
CA ALA A 62 8.60 -13.96 0.58
C ALA A 62 7.35 -13.10 0.60
N PHE A 63 6.30 -13.60 -0.02
CA PHE A 63 4.97 -13.03 0.09
C PHE A 63 3.93 -14.14 0.16
N LEU A 64 3.03 -14.05 1.13
CA LEU A 64 1.90 -14.96 1.29
C LEU A 64 0.63 -14.14 1.34
N THR A 65 -0.29 -14.44 0.43
CA THR A 65 -1.58 -13.77 0.35
C THR A 65 -2.72 -14.76 0.19
N ARG A 66 -3.90 -14.38 0.69
CA ARG A 66 -5.18 -15.05 0.41
C ARG A 66 -6.26 -14.02 0.13
N PHE A 67 -7.12 -14.37 -0.81
CA PHE A 67 -8.35 -13.70 -1.20
C PHE A 67 -9.51 -14.58 -0.69
N PRO A 68 -9.98 -14.38 0.55
CA PRO A 68 -10.80 -15.38 1.22
C PRO A 68 -12.15 -15.58 0.55
N ASP A 69 -12.69 -14.52 -0.04
CA ASP A 69 -14.01 -14.53 -0.70
C ASP A 69 -13.95 -15.32 -2.03
N GLN A 70 -12.80 -15.32 -2.70
CA GLN A 70 -12.54 -16.03 -3.95
C GLN A 70 -11.88 -17.40 -3.71
N ARG A 71 -11.52 -17.74 -2.46
CA ARG A 71 -10.78 -18.95 -2.08
C ARG A 71 -9.47 -19.12 -2.86
N VAL A 72 -8.82 -18.02 -3.19
CA VAL A 72 -7.50 -18.02 -3.86
C VAL A 72 -6.41 -17.74 -2.83
N SER A 73 -5.28 -18.41 -2.95
CA SER A 73 -4.08 -18.15 -2.16
C SER A 73 -2.85 -18.25 -3.04
N VAL A 74 -1.94 -17.29 -2.89
CA VAL A 74 -0.68 -17.25 -3.62
C VAL A 74 0.45 -17.17 -2.62
N ALA A 75 1.47 -18.00 -2.82
CA ALA A 75 2.69 -18.00 -2.03
C ALA A 75 3.88 -17.90 -2.97
N VAL A 76 4.69 -16.87 -2.80
CA VAL A 76 5.93 -16.67 -3.54
C VAL A 76 7.09 -16.66 -2.57
N LEU A 77 8.13 -17.42 -2.90
CA LEU A 77 9.39 -17.48 -2.16
C LEU A 77 10.52 -17.27 -3.17
N CYS A 78 11.44 -16.36 -2.84
CA CYS A 78 12.57 -16.00 -3.69
C CYS A 78 13.86 -16.00 -2.87
N ASN A 79 14.97 -16.33 -3.53
CA ASN A 79 16.32 -16.38 -2.97
C ASN A 79 17.30 -15.45 -3.72
N ALA A 80 16.79 -14.34 -4.25
CA ALA A 80 17.58 -13.31 -4.91
C ALA A 80 17.23 -11.93 -4.36
N THR A 81 18.26 -11.10 -4.12
CA THR A 81 18.11 -9.75 -3.55
C THR A 81 17.29 -8.81 -4.44
N SER A 82 17.28 -9.05 -5.76
CA SER A 82 16.49 -8.30 -6.73
C SER A 82 15.06 -8.79 -6.88
N ALA A 83 14.68 -9.88 -6.19
CA ALA A 83 13.37 -10.49 -6.37
C ALA A 83 12.24 -9.65 -5.78
N GLN A 84 11.15 -9.60 -6.53
CA GLN A 84 9.97 -8.80 -6.27
C GLN A 84 8.80 -9.69 -5.86
N ALA A 85 8.94 -10.42 -4.75
CA ALA A 85 8.01 -11.49 -4.35
C ALA A 85 6.56 -11.02 -4.23
N THR A 86 6.33 -9.81 -3.70
CA THR A 86 5.00 -9.18 -3.62
C THR A 86 4.42 -8.94 -5.01
N GLN A 87 5.17 -8.30 -5.91
CA GLN A 87 4.71 -8.05 -7.28
C GLN A 87 4.44 -9.34 -8.04
N TYR A 88 5.28 -10.37 -7.86
CA TYR A 88 5.06 -11.68 -8.48
C TYR A 88 3.79 -12.36 -7.95
N ALA A 89 3.53 -12.28 -6.64
CA ALA A 89 2.35 -12.88 -6.05
C ALA A 89 1.06 -12.18 -6.53
N HIS A 90 1.05 -10.85 -6.59
CA HIS A 90 -0.07 -10.08 -7.13
C HIS A 90 -0.25 -10.32 -8.63
N ALA A 91 0.82 -10.35 -9.43
CA ALA A 91 0.71 -10.67 -10.85
C ALA A 91 0.11 -12.07 -11.09
N VAL A 92 0.48 -13.06 -10.27
CA VAL A 92 -0.17 -14.37 -10.29
C VAL A 92 -1.63 -14.27 -9.88
N ALA A 93 -1.95 -13.59 -8.78
CA ALA A 93 -3.34 -13.41 -8.33
C ALA A 93 -4.20 -12.76 -9.42
N ASP A 94 -3.69 -11.73 -10.10
CA ASP A 94 -4.38 -11.01 -11.16
C ASP A 94 -4.75 -11.93 -12.34
N LEU A 95 -3.88 -12.88 -12.70
CA LEU A 95 -4.18 -13.86 -13.74
C LEU A 95 -5.35 -14.79 -13.38
N TYR A 96 -5.57 -15.08 -12.10
CA TYR A 96 -6.67 -15.95 -11.64
C TYR A 96 -7.94 -15.16 -11.27
N LEU A 97 -7.81 -13.89 -10.93
CA LEU A 97 -8.89 -13.07 -10.39
C LEU A 97 -9.38 -12.00 -11.38
N GLY A 98 -8.72 -11.84 -12.54
CA GLY A 98 -8.86 -10.71 -13.46
C GLY A 98 -10.27 -10.18 -13.69
N ASP A 99 -11.24 -11.07 -13.94
CA ASP A 99 -12.64 -10.70 -14.20
C ASP A 99 -13.36 -10.07 -12.99
N LEU A 100 -12.82 -10.26 -11.79
CA LEU A 100 -13.36 -9.76 -10.53
C LEU A 100 -12.65 -8.49 -10.03
N LEU A 101 -11.52 -8.13 -10.65
CA LEU A 101 -10.74 -6.97 -10.22
C LEU A 101 -11.44 -5.68 -10.62
N GLU A 102 -11.43 -4.70 -9.72
CA GLU A 102 -11.73 -3.34 -10.10
C GLU A 102 -10.68 -2.81 -11.09
N PRO A 103 -11.05 -1.91 -12.01
CA PRO A 103 -10.11 -1.32 -12.96
C PRO A 103 -8.84 -0.80 -12.27
N ALA A 104 -7.70 -1.12 -12.88
CA ALA A 104 -6.36 -0.86 -12.35
C ALA A 104 -6.08 0.63 -12.11
N GLU A 105 -5.08 0.87 -11.24
CA GLU A 105 -4.48 2.12 -10.73
C GLU A 105 -5.14 3.48 -11.09
N PRO A 106 -5.28 4.41 -10.12
CA PRO A 106 -5.81 5.73 -10.41
C PRO A 106 -5.05 6.38 -11.57
N ALA A 107 -5.77 6.88 -12.57
CA ALA A 107 -5.16 7.69 -13.61
C ALA A 107 -4.97 9.13 -13.13
N ALA A 108 -4.00 9.83 -13.70
CA ALA A 108 -3.95 11.28 -13.62
C ALA A 108 -5.21 11.87 -14.28
N THR A 109 -5.92 12.73 -13.55
CA THR A 109 -7.10 13.46 -14.06
C THR A 109 -6.80 14.95 -14.27
N HIS A 110 -5.62 15.41 -13.82
CA HIS A 110 -5.13 16.77 -13.99
C HIS A 110 -3.76 16.78 -14.69
N THR A 111 -3.54 17.74 -15.58
CA THR A 111 -2.22 17.99 -16.19
C THR A 111 -1.57 19.17 -15.49
N LEU A 112 -0.42 18.94 -14.85
CA LEU A 112 0.28 20.00 -14.12
C LEU A 112 0.92 21.02 -15.07
N THR A 113 0.78 22.30 -14.73
CA THR A 113 1.59 23.38 -15.31
C THR A 113 2.98 23.43 -14.67
N SER A 114 3.94 24.10 -15.31
CA SER A 114 5.28 24.30 -14.72
C SER A 114 5.23 25.09 -13.40
N VAL A 115 4.27 26.00 -13.24
CA VAL A 115 4.08 26.75 -11.98
C VAL A 115 3.63 25.82 -10.86
N GLU A 116 2.70 24.90 -11.12
CA GLU A 116 2.23 23.92 -10.15
C GLU A 116 3.32 22.93 -9.77
N ILE A 117 4.09 22.44 -10.77
CA ILE A 117 5.26 21.58 -10.54
C ILE A 117 6.25 22.26 -9.61
N ASN A 118 6.63 23.52 -9.88
CA ASN A 118 7.58 24.26 -9.05
C ASN A 118 7.05 24.58 -7.65
N ARG A 119 5.73 24.67 -7.48
CA ARG A 119 5.11 24.89 -6.17
C ARG A 119 5.16 23.66 -5.27
N VAL A 120 5.09 22.47 -5.88
CA VAL A 120 4.99 21.18 -5.20
C VAL A 120 6.36 20.51 -5.03
N ALA A 121 7.25 20.63 -6.02
CA ALA A 121 8.59 20.08 -5.95
C ALA A 121 9.38 20.67 -4.77
N GLY A 122 10.14 19.83 -4.08
CA GLY A 122 10.89 20.24 -2.90
C GLY A 122 11.18 19.12 -1.92
N LEU A 123 11.80 19.49 -0.80
CA LEU A 123 12.13 18.59 0.30
C LEU A 123 11.15 18.80 1.45
N TYR A 124 10.52 17.71 1.86
CA TYR A 124 9.57 17.65 2.96
C TYR A 124 10.14 16.79 4.09
N ARG A 125 9.73 17.07 5.33
CA ARG A 125 10.15 16.31 6.51
C ARG A 125 8.92 15.81 7.25
N PHE A 126 8.86 14.52 7.50
CA PHE A 126 7.80 13.92 8.32
C PHE A 126 7.91 14.44 9.76
N ASP A 127 6.85 15.03 10.28
CA ASP A 127 6.87 15.74 11.57
C ASP A 127 7.19 14.82 12.76
N THR A 128 6.78 13.55 12.70
CA THR A 128 6.95 12.62 13.82
C THR A 128 8.36 12.06 13.92
N THR A 129 8.99 11.72 12.80
CA THR A 129 10.27 10.98 12.80
C THR A 129 11.43 11.77 12.21
N GLY A 130 11.16 12.92 11.59
CA GLY A 130 12.16 13.68 10.85
C GLY A 130 12.55 13.06 9.50
N ARG A 131 11.92 11.95 9.09
CA ARG A 131 12.21 11.28 7.81
C ARG A 131 12.00 12.25 6.63
N PRO A 132 12.99 12.44 5.75
CA PRO A 132 12.83 13.29 4.58
C PRO A 132 12.05 12.59 3.46
N VAL A 133 11.29 13.35 2.69
CA VAL A 133 10.67 12.96 1.43
C VAL A 133 10.92 14.05 0.41
N THR A 134 11.52 13.70 -0.72
CA THR A 134 11.70 14.63 -1.85
C THR A 134 10.61 14.39 -2.87
N ILE A 135 9.89 15.45 -3.22
CA ILE A 135 9.09 15.47 -4.45
C ILE A 135 9.95 16.03 -5.56
N ALA A 136 10.32 15.18 -6.51
CA ALA A 136 11.16 15.51 -7.64
C ALA A 136 10.33 15.70 -8.91
N ARG A 137 10.79 16.61 -9.77
CA ARG A 137 10.25 16.78 -11.12
C ARG A 137 10.70 15.64 -12.03
N GLU A 138 9.77 15.13 -12.82
CA GLU A 138 10.04 14.27 -13.98
C GLU A 138 9.66 14.99 -15.27
N LYS A 139 9.97 14.38 -16.42
CA LYS A 139 9.70 14.96 -17.75
C LYS A 139 8.22 15.36 -17.89
N ASP A 140 7.32 14.50 -17.42
CA ASP A 140 5.86 14.62 -17.59
C ASP A 140 5.08 14.57 -16.26
N GLY A 141 5.73 14.85 -15.11
CA GLY A 141 5.05 14.78 -13.81
C GLY A 141 5.93 14.99 -12.59
N LEU A 142 5.51 14.42 -11.47
CA LEU A 142 6.19 14.47 -10.18
C LEU A 142 6.36 13.05 -9.61
N ARG A 143 7.43 12.83 -8.84
CA ARG A 143 7.69 11.58 -8.11
C ARG A 143 8.04 11.86 -6.65
N ALA A 144 7.51 11.07 -5.73
CA ALA A 144 7.94 11.03 -4.33
C ALA A 144 8.71 9.72 -4.07
N GLY A 145 10.04 9.81 -3.93
CA GLY A 145 10.89 8.62 -3.80
C GLY A 145 10.78 7.69 -5.01
N ARG A 146 10.17 6.51 -4.85
CA ARG A 146 9.89 5.57 -5.97
C ARG A 146 8.47 5.72 -6.55
N ALA A 147 7.56 6.41 -5.86
CA ALA A 147 6.16 6.49 -6.26
C ALA A 147 5.91 7.66 -7.21
N ALA A 148 5.35 7.38 -8.40
CA ALA A 148 4.85 8.43 -9.28
C ALA A 148 3.63 9.09 -8.63
N LEU A 149 3.57 10.42 -8.65
CA LEU A 149 2.44 11.19 -8.16
C LEU A 149 1.47 11.44 -9.33
N LEU A 150 0.26 10.91 -9.19
CA LEU A 150 -0.81 10.96 -10.18
C LEU A 150 -1.71 12.16 -9.87
N PRO A 151 -1.60 13.29 -10.60
CA PRO A 151 -2.28 14.52 -10.24
C PRO A 151 -3.80 14.39 -10.39
N GLN A 152 -4.51 14.76 -9.33
CA GLN A 152 -5.97 14.91 -9.30
C GLN A 152 -6.38 16.39 -9.27
N SER A 153 -5.47 17.25 -8.83
CA SER A 153 -5.55 18.71 -8.94
C SER A 153 -4.12 19.29 -8.83
N ALA A 154 -4.00 20.62 -8.76
CA ALA A 154 -2.74 21.31 -8.52
C ALA A 154 -2.01 20.89 -7.22
N LEU A 155 -2.76 20.43 -6.22
CA LEU A 155 -2.28 20.18 -4.86
C LEU A 155 -2.72 18.83 -4.28
N ARG A 156 -3.39 17.99 -5.08
CA ARG A 156 -3.88 16.68 -4.67
C ARG A 156 -3.37 15.60 -5.62
N PHE A 157 -2.75 14.56 -5.08
CA PHE A 157 -2.16 13.47 -5.84
C PHE A 157 -2.57 12.11 -5.27
N LEU A 158 -2.56 11.10 -6.13
CA LEU A 158 -2.64 9.69 -5.75
C LEU A 158 -1.33 8.98 -6.13
N THR A 159 -1.10 7.79 -5.59
CA THR A 159 -0.09 6.85 -6.10
C THR A 159 -0.73 5.48 -6.36
N SER A 160 0.03 4.52 -6.85
CA SER A 160 -0.44 3.15 -7.15
C SER A 160 -1.18 2.48 -5.98
N GLY A 161 -0.68 2.65 -4.74
CA GLY A 161 -1.32 2.15 -3.52
C GLY A 161 -2.51 2.98 -3.03
N ARG A 162 -2.96 3.95 -3.85
CA ARG A 162 -4.02 4.93 -3.56
C ARG A 162 -3.88 5.78 -2.27
N PRO A 163 -2.70 6.03 -1.68
CA PRO A 163 -2.60 7.06 -0.65
C PRO A 163 -2.96 8.41 -1.25
N VAL A 164 -3.63 9.24 -0.45
CA VAL A 164 -4.03 10.59 -0.84
C VAL A 164 -2.98 11.57 -0.33
N TRP A 165 -2.32 12.26 -1.26
CA TRP A 165 -1.33 13.28 -0.97
C TRP A 165 -1.96 14.65 -1.18
N GLU A 166 -2.05 15.46 -0.13
CA GLU A 166 -2.63 16.79 -0.15
C GLU A 166 -1.59 17.81 0.31
N LEU A 167 -1.39 18.86 -0.48
CA LEU A 167 -0.40 19.89 -0.18
C LEU A 167 -1.05 21.24 0.05
N ASP A 168 -0.45 22.05 0.90
CA ASP A 168 -0.86 23.42 1.14
C ASP A 168 0.35 24.35 1.33
N ALA A 169 0.12 25.55 1.89
CA ALA A 169 1.19 26.50 2.17
C ALA A 169 2.11 26.07 3.33
N ARG A 170 1.64 25.19 4.22
CA ARG A 170 2.33 24.76 5.45
C ARG A 170 3.10 23.47 5.25
N GLY A 171 2.67 22.61 4.33
CA GLY A 171 3.21 21.27 4.23
C GLY A 171 2.51 20.36 3.24
N MET A 172 2.62 19.08 3.56
CA MET A 172 2.04 17.98 2.81
C MET A 172 1.47 16.97 3.80
N ARG A 173 0.29 16.47 3.51
CA ARG A 173 -0.41 15.45 4.27
C ARG A 173 -0.59 14.22 3.41
N VAL A 174 -0.22 13.04 3.92
CA VAL A 174 -0.37 11.77 3.21
C VAL A 174 -1.28 10.86 4.02
N ALA A 175 -2.42 10.50 3.46
CA ALA A 175 -3.39 9.60 4.08
C ALA A 175 -3.39 8.22 3.38
N ASP A 176 -3.28 7.14 4.15
CA ASP A 176 -3.48 5.78 3.64
C ASP A 176 -4.96 5.37 3.59
N GLU A 177 -5.25 4.15 3.11
CA GLU A 177 -6.62 3.61 3.01
C GLU A 177 -7.31 3.42 4.39
N PHE A 178 -6.53 3.36 5.47
CA PHE A 178 -7.01 3.22 6.85
C PHE A 178 -7.19 4.60 7.53
N GLY A 179 -6.91 5.67 6.80
CA GLY A 179 -6.95 7.04 7.27
C GLY A 179 -5.79 7.40 8.20
N THR A 180 -4.73 6.60 8.30
CA THR A 180 -3.50 7.02 8.96
C THR A 180 -2.96 8.22 8.20
N VAL A 181 -2.65 9.29 8.91
CA VAL A 181 -2.18 10.54 8.31
C VAL A 181 -0.74 10.79 8.72
N GLU A 182 0.15 10.88 7.74
CA GLU A 182 1.50 11.42 7.91
C GLU A 182 1.51 12.92 7.53
N GLU A 183 1.91 13.77 8.47
CA GLU A 183 2.05 15.22 8.27
C GLU A 183 3.50 15.60 8.03
N TYR A 184 3.76 16.38 6.98
CA TYR A 184 5.09 16.78 6.59
C TYR A 184 5.20 18.29 6.48
N ARG A 185 6.34 18.85 6.91
CA ARG A 185 6.68 20.26 6.72
C ARG A 185 7.66 20.44 5.57
N VAL A 186 7.50 21.56 4.85
CA VAL A 186 8.46 21.99 3.83
C VAL A 186 9.77 22.38 4.51
N LEU A 187 10.89 21.83 4.02
CA LEU A 187 12.24 22.24 4.41
C LEU A 187 12.85 23.19 3.39
N LEU A 188 12.74 22.86 2.10
CA LEU A 188 13.37 23.59 0.99
C LEU A 188 12.49 23.49 -0.27
N ARG A 189 12.49 24.55 -1.08
CA ARG A 189 11.89 24.61 -2.43
C ARG A 189 12.94 25.03 -3.44
#